data_AF-A0A3E0J7U2-F1
#
_entry.id   AF-A0A3E0J7U2-F1
#
_cell.length_a   1.000
_cell.length_b   1.000
_cell.length_c   1.000
_cell.angle_alpha   90.00
_cell.angle_beta   90.00
_cell.angle_gamma   90.00
#
_symmetry.space_group_name_H-M   'P 1'
#
loop_
_entity.id
_entity.type
_entity.pdbx_description
1 polymer ?
#
loop_
_entity_poly.entity_id
_entity_poly.type
_entity_poly.pdbx_seq_one_letter_code
_entity_poly.pdbx_strand_id
1 'polypeptide(L)' 'MEVLAVVLITIGVIAVRVISFFYPDWKAIKGEHLSERKRLGFSVLGIAILLLMYLLSQFLIRI' A
#
# COMPACT_ATOMS: atom_id res chain seq x y z
N MET A 1 -5.85 -20.55 8.99
CA MET A 1 -4.99 -19.78 8.07
C MET A 1 -5.76 -18.74 7.26
N GLU A 2 -7.01 -18.98 6.85
CA GLU A 2 -7.80 -18.04 6.03
C GLU A 2 -8.05 -16.67 6.68
N VAL A 3 -8.37 -16.64 7.98
CA VAL A 3 -8.57 -15.37 8.71
C VAL A 3 -7.32 -14.48 8.65
N LEU A 4 -6.12 -15.07 8.77
CA LEU A 4 -4.86 -14.35 8.69
C LEU A 4 -4.64 -13.76 7.28
N ALA A 5 -4.98 -14.52 6.24
CA ALA A 5 -4.92 -14.04 4.87
C ALA A 5 -5.87 -12.86 4.64
N VAL A 6 -7.11 -12.93 5.14
CA VAL A 6 -8.06 -11.81 5.06
C VAL A 6 -7.52 -10.57 5.76
N VAL A 7 -6.91 -10.73 6.94
CA VAL A 7 -6.27 -9.62 7.67
C VAL A 7 -5.13 -9.01 6.85
N LEU A 8 -4.25 -9.82 6.28
CA LEU A 8 -3.13 -9.33 5.45
C LEU A 8 -3.60 -8.58 4.21
N ILE A 9 -4.60 -9.10 3.50
CA ILE A 9 -5.18 -8.42 2.34
C ILE A 9 -5.84 -7.11 2.76
N THR A 10 -6.58 -7.10 3.88
CA THR A 10 -7.21 -5.89 4.42
C THR A 10 -6.17 -4.82 4.72
N ILE A 11 -5.06 -5.19 5.37
CA ILE A 11 -3.93 -4.29 5.64
C ILE A 11 -3.35 -3.75 4.33
N GLY A 12 -3.13 -4.61 3.33
CA GLY A 12 -2.62 -4.21 2.01
C GLY A 12 -3.54 -3.19 1.32
N VAL A 13 -4.85 -3.42 1.34
CA VAL A 13 -5.84 -2.52 0.73
C VAL A 13 -5.85 -1.15 1.41
N ILE A 14 -5.81 -1.12 2.74
CA ILE A 14 -5.74 0.14 3.51
C ILE A 14 -4.41 0.85 3.22
N ALA A 15 -3.29 0.12 3.22
CA ALA A 15 -1.97 0.66 2.97
C ALA A 15 -1.86 1.33 1.59
N VAL A 16 -2.45 0.74 0.54
CA VAL A 16 -2.52 1.38 -0.79
C VAL A 16 -3.17 2.76 -0.71
N ARG A 17 -4.30 2.88 -0.02
CA ARG A 17 -4.99 4.17 0.10
C ARG A 17 -4.15 5.18 0.87
N VAL A 18 -3.55 4.75 1.98
CA VAL A 18 -2.71 5.61 2.83
C VAL A 18 -1.48 6.11 2.08
N ILE A 19 -0.79 5.22 1.38
CA ILE A 19 0.50 5.53 0.75
C ILE A 19 0.30 6.25 -0.59
N SER A 20 -0.64 5.80 -1.43
CA SER A 20 -0.79 6.34 -2.78
C SER A 20 -1.57 7.66 -2.82
N PHE A 21 -2.42 7.93 -1.83
CA PHE A 21 -3.29 9.12 -1.81
C PHE A 21 -3.05 9.99 -0.58
N PHE A 22 -3.31 9.47 0.62
CA PHE A 22 -3.30 10.29 1.83
C PHE A 22 -1.91 10.87 2.14
N TYR A 23 -0.85 10.11 1.94
CA TYR A 23 0.52 10.57 2.22
C TYR A 23 0.98 11.68 1.27
N PRO A 24 0.82 11.55 -0.07
CA PRO A 24 1.08 12.65 -0.99
C PRO A 24 0.26 13.91 -0.71
N ASP A 25 -1.03 13.76 -0.42
CA ASP A 25 -1.92 14.90 -0.18
C ASP A 25 -1.59 15.60 1.14
N TRP A 26 -1.29 14.85 2.19
CA TRP A 26 -0.80 15.40 3.45
C TRP A 26 0.49 16.21 3.27
N LYS A 27 1.43 15.72 2.44
CA LYS A 27 2.64 16.47 2.09
C LYS A 27 2.32 17.76 1.33
N ALA A 28 1.40 17.69 0.38
CA ALA A 28 0.97 18.86 -0.38
C ALA A 28 0.34 19.93 0.53
N ILE A 29 -0.49 19.54 1.51
CA ILE A 29 -1.09 20.44 2.51
C ILE A 29 -0.01 21.12 3.38
N LYS A 30 1.09 20.42 3.68
CA LYS A 30 2.24 20.99 4.40
C LYS A 30 3.13 21.91 3.56
N GLY A 31 2.79 22.15 2.30
CA GLY A 31 3.56 22.97 1.38
C GLY A 31 4.66 22.22 0.63
N GLU A 32 4.88 20.93 0.90
CA GLU A 32 5.80 20.09 0.12
C GLU A 32 5.15 19.71 -1.22
N HIS A 33 5.45 20.47 -2.26
CA HIS A 33 5.01 20.13 -3.62
C HIS A 33 5.80 18.93 -4.12
N LEU A 34 5.17 17.76 -4.07
CA LEU A 34 5.73 16.54 -4.65
C LEU A 34 5.74 16.66 -6.18
N SER A 35 6.92 16.49 -6.77
CA SER A 35 7.03 16.33 -8.21
C SER A 35 6.22 15.12 -8.69
N GLU A 36 5.80 15.15 -9.95
CA GLU A 36 4.99 14.10 -10.55
C GLU A 36 5.63 12.71 -10.43
N ARG A 37 6.96 12.63 -10.60
CA ARG A 37 7.74 11.40 -10.37
C ARG A 37 7.62 10.87 -8.94
N LYS A 38 7.61 11.75 -7.93
CA LYS A 38 7.44 11.34 -6.53
C LYS A 38 6.03 10.84 -6.26
N ARG A 39 5.01 11.52 -6.81
CA ARG A 39 3.61 11.04 -6.74
C ARG A 39 3.45 9.65 -7.36
N LEU A 40 4.04 9.44 -8.54
CA LEU A 40 4.05 8.13 -9.19
C LEU A 40 4.80 7.08 -8.37
N GLY A 41 5.92 7.46 -7.76
CA GLY A 41 6.65 6.61 -6.82
C GLY A 41 5.80 6.13 -5.65
N PHE A 42 5.02 7.01 -5.02
CA PHE A 42 4.09 6.64 -3.94
C PHE A 42 2.97 5.71 -4.43
N SER A 43 2.40 5.97 -5.61
CA SER A 43 1.41 5.09 -6.22
C SER A 43 1.93 3.68 -6.47
N VAL A 44 3.14 3.57 -7.03
CA VAL A 44 3.79 2.27 -7.26
C VAL A 44 4.10 1.57 -5.95
N LEU A 45 4.56 2.31 -4.93
CA LEU A 45 4.90 1.75 -3.62
C LEU A 45 3.67 1.20 -2.90
N GLY A 46 2.53 1.89 -2.98
CA GLY A 46 1.26 1.37 -2.46
C GLY A 46 0.86 0.06 -3.13
N ILE A 47 0.91 -0.01 -4.46
CA ILE A 47 0.59 -1.23 -5.22
C ILE A 47 1.56 -2.38 -4.86
N ALA A 48 2.87 -2.09 -4.76
CA ALA A 48 3.87 -3.09 -4.40
C ALA A 48 3.62 -3.71 -3.02
N ILE A 49 3.18 -2.91 -2.04
CA ILE A 49 2.83 -3.40 -0.71
C ILE A 49 1.61 -4.32 -0.75
N LEU A 50 0.57 -3.97 -1.52
CA LEU A 50 -0.59 -4.87 -1.67
C LEU A 50 -0.19 -6.20 -2.31
N LEU A 51 0.64 -6.17 -3.35
CA LEU A 51 1.14 -7.39 -4.00
C LEU A 51 1.96 -8.24 -3.04
N LEU A 52 2.82 -7.61 -2.23
CA LEU A 52 3.59 -8.31 -1.20
C LEU A 52 2.67 -8.98 -0.18
N MET A 53 1.66 -8.26 0.34
CA MET A 53 0.68 -8.83 1.28
C MET A 53 -0.09 -10.00 0.67
N TYR A 54 -0.43 -9.91 -0.61
CA TYR A 54 -1.03 -11.02 -1.35
C TYR A 54 -0.10 -12.23 -1.42
N LEU A 55 1.16 -12.05 -1.83
CA LEU A 55 2.13 -13.15 -1.91
C LEU A 55 2.35 -13.81 -0.54
N LEU A 56 2.46 -13.03 0.53
CA LEU A 56 2.56 -13.55 1.89
C LEU A 56 1.31 -14.33 2.29
N SER A 57 0.12 -13.84 1.96
CA SER A 57 -1.14 -14.55 2.24
C SER A 57 -1.17 -15.91 1.55
N GLN A 58 -0.75 -15.99 0.29
CA GLN A 58 -0.72 -17.24 -0.48
C GLN A 58 0.33 -18.21 0.05
N PHE A 59 1.50 -17.68 0.43
CA PHE A 59 2.58 -18.48 1.02
C PHE A 59 2.13 -19.09 2.36
N LEU A 60 1.49 -18.30 3.22
CA LEU A 60 0.99 -18.77 4.52
C LEU A 60 -0.14 -19.79 4.37
N ILE A 61 -1.06 -19.63 3.41
CA ILE A 61 -2.14 -20.61 3.19
C ILE A 61 -1.60 -21.95 2.68
N ARG A 62 -0.49 -21.95 1.93
CA ARG A 62 0.13 -23.17 1.39
C ARG A 62 0.97 -23.96 2.40
N ILE A 63 1.28 -23.39 3.56
CA ILE A 63 2.02 -24.02 4.67
C ILE A 63 1.03 -24.53 5.70
#